data_AF-A0A2S9A0B1-F1
#
_entry.id   AF-A0A2S9A0B1-F1
#
_cell.length_a   1.000
_cell.length_b   1.000
_cell.length_c   1.000
_cell.angle_alpha   90.00
_cell.angle_beta   90.00
_cell.angle_gamma   90.00
#
_symmetry.space_group_name_H-M   'P 1'
#
loop_
_entity.id
_entity.type
_entity.pdbx_description
1 polymer ?
#
loop_
_entity_poly.entity_id
_entity_poly.type
_entity_poly.pdbx_seq_one_letter_code
_entity_poly.pdbx_strand_id
1 'polypeptide(L)'
;MYQGLYDKNKIHIIENKNNSISKRAHMKNNHFFITFYLLIIISLISCNKQNTINQNSSFIYKDLTDTYDSKTGLFTRNYDSDSTTIKVNLTREEKEKILKTFSENSFESLPSTIDCSIWGYNPKIYDRLSLNNINVEYIHNAEEGWFCYNGKKFDRINKTIQDIIFNKNEVKQLEPSTIAYE
;
A
#
# COMPACT_ATOMS: atom_id res chain seq x y z
N MET A 1 75.25 -47.51 9.73
CA MET A 1 74.13 -48.21 10.38
C MET A 1 73.78 -47.44 11.65
N TYR A 2 72.75 -46.58 11.59
CA TYR A 2 72.04 -46.06 12.77
C TYR A 2 70.63 -45.67 12.31
N GLN A 3 69.65 -46.49 12.69
CA GLN A 3 68.22 -46.24 12.51
C GLN A 3 67.76 -45.21 13.53
N GLY A 4 67.23 -44.08 13.06
CA GLY A 4 66.50 -43.12 13.90
C GLY A 4 65.01 -43.48 13.92
N LEU A 5 64.55 -44.06 15.03
CA LEU A 5 63.15 -44.28 15.36
C LEU A 5 62.40 -42.94 15.40
N TYR A 6 61.64 -42.65 14.34
CA TYR A 6 60.68 -41.55 14.34
C TYR A 6 59.44 -41.95 15.15
N ASP A 7 59.21 -41.17 16.20
CA ASP A 7 58.21 -41.35 17.25
C ASP A 7 56.77 -41.21 16.72
N LYS A 8 56.10 -42.35 16.48
CA LYS A 8 54.72 -42.45 15.98
C LYS A 8 53.67 -41.82 16.92
N ASN A 9 53.98 -41.60 18.19
CA ASN A 9 53.03 -41.01 19.14
C ASN A 9 52.84 -39.50 18.98
N LYS A 10 53.78 -38.81 18.33
CA LYS A 10 53.68 -37.36 18.15
C LYS A 10 52.67 -36.98 17.06
N ILE A 11 52.46 -37.85 16.07
CA ILE A 11 51.58 -37.59 14.92
C ILE A 11 50.10 -37.70 15.33
N HIS A 12 49.73 -38.71 16.12
CA HIS A 12 48.35 -38.92 16.57
C HIS A 12 47.80 -37.78 17.45
N ILE A 13 48.66 -37.09 18.21
CA ILE A 13 48.25 -35.97 19.08
C ILE A 13 47.98 -34.71 18.26
N ILE A 14 48.68 -34.51 17.14
CA ILE A 14 48.54 -33.31 16.30
C ILE A 14 47.26 -33.38 15.46
N GLU A 15 46.91 -34.55 14.91
CA GLU A 15 45.67 -34.71 14.12
C GLU A 15 44.41 -34.51 14.96
N ASN A 16 44.38 -35.02 16.19
CA ASN A 16 43.22 -34.87 17.07
C ASN A 16 43.00 -33.42 17.52
N LYS A 17 44.08 -32.66 17.73
CA LYS A 17 44.00 -31.23 18.07
C LYS A 17 43.45 -30.41 16.90
N ASN A 18 43.90 -30.68 15.68
CA ASN A 18 43.46 -29.96 14.48
C ASN A 18 41.98 -30.20 14.14
N ASN A 19 41.48 -31.43 14.33
CA ASN A 19 40.05 -31.73 14.16
C ASN A 19 39.15 -31.05 15.22
N SER A 20 39.64 -30.90 16.46
CA SER A 20 38.90 -30.21 17.52
C SER A 20 38.84 -28.68 17.32
N ILE A 21 39.90 -28.09 16.75
CA ILE A 21 40.02 -26.65 16.48
C ILE A 21 39.21 -26.27 15.25
N SER A 22 39.23 -27.09 14.18
CA SER A 22 38.42 -26.91 12.97
C SER A 22 36.91 -26.93 13.27
N LYS A 23 36.43 -27.89 14.08
CA LYS A 23 35.01 -27.94 14.49
C LYS A 23 34.60 -26.76 15.37
N ARG A 24 35.47 -26.25 16.25
CA ARG A 24 35.19 -25.04 17.07
C ARG A 24 35.19 -23.75 16.27
N ALA A 25 35.99 -23.65 15.20
CA ALA A 25 35.99 -22.48 14.30
C ALA A 25 34.72 -22.45 13.43
N HIS A 26 34.27 -23.60 12.92
CA HIS A 26 33.07 -23.68 12.09
C HIS A 26 31.76 -23.42 12.85
N MET A 27 31.67 -23.80 14.14
CA MET A 27 30.47 -23.52 14.95
C MET A 27 30.34 -22.05 15.37
N LYS A 28 31.43 -21.29 15.46
CA LYS A 28 31.40 -19.87 15.86
C LYS A 28 30.96 -18.93 14.73
N ASN A 29 31.25 -19.27 13.47
CA ASN A 29 30.85 -18.44 12.32
C ASN A 29 29.37 -18.62 11.92
N ASN A 30 28.78 -19.81 12.07
CA ASN A 30 27.36 -20.01 11.73
C ASN A 30 26.40 -19.23 12.65
N HIS A 31 26.75 -19.03 13.91
CA HIS A 31 25.91 -18.25 14.84
C HIS A 31 25.85 -16.77 14.46
N PHE A 32 26.94 -16.20 13.93
CA PHE A 32 27.03 -14.78 13.57
C PHE A 32 26.14 -14.42 12.37
N PHE A 33 26.08 -15.29 11.36
CA PHE A 33 25.20 -15.07 10.20
C PHE A 33 23.71 -15.23 10.55
N ILE A 34 23.38 -16.17 11.45
CA ILE A 34 22.00 -16.39 11.90
C ILE A 34 21.51 -15.20 12.76
N THR A 35 22.36 -14.65 13.64
CA THR A 35 22.00 -13.47 14.42
C THR A 35 21.86 -12.21 13.57
N PHE A 36 22.67 -12.05 12.51
CA PHE A 36 22.53 -10.92 11.57
C PHE A 36 21.24 -11.02 10.75
N TYR A 37 20.87 -12.21 10.28
CA TYR A 37 19.59 -12.44 9.60
C TYR A 37 18.38 -12.19 10.51
N LEU A 38 18.45 -12.62 11.77
CA LEU A 38 17.38 -12.35 12.76
C LEU A 38 17.26 -10.86 13.07
N LEU A 39 18.35 -10.11 13.16
CA LEU A 39 18.31 -8.65 13.35
C LEU A 39 17.69 -7.91 12.15
N ILE A 40 17.92 -8.38 10.93
CA ILE A 40 17.25 -7.84 9.72
C ILE A 40 15.76 -8.18 9.73
N ILE A 41 15.37 -9.39 10.14
CA ILE A 41 13.96 -9.76 10.22
C ILE A 41 13.26 -8.94 11.32
N ILE A 42 13.90 -8.72 12.47
CA ILE A 42 13.32 -7.92 13.57
C ILE A 42 13.23 -6.43 13.20
N SER A 43 14.17 -5.88 12.43
CA SER A 43 14.08 -4.49 11.95
C SER A 43 12.99 -4.28 10.89
N LEU A 44 12.60 -5.33 10.17
CA LEU A 44 11.44 -5.32 9.26
C LEU A 44 10.09 -5.40 10.00
N ILE A 45 10.07 -5.78 11.29
CA ILE A 45 8.89 -5.71 12.17
C ILE A 45 8.83 -4.33 12.85
N SER A 46 9.39 -3.29 12.22
CA SER A 46 9.10 -1.92 12.62
C SER A 46 7.59 -1.72 12.48
N CYS A 47 6.94 -1.59 13.64
CA CYS A 47 5.51 -1.41 13.77
C CYS A 47 5.09 -0.23 12.91
N ASN A 48 4.42 -0.51 11.78
CA ASN A 48 3.83 0.53 10.95
C ASN A 48 2.69 1.11 11.78
N LYS A 49 2.96 2.19 12.52
CA LYS A 49 1.99 2.82 13.41
C LYS A 49 0.84 3.28 12.53
N GLN A 50 -0.22 2.48 12.51
CA GLN A 50 -1.37 2.74 11.68
C GLN A 50 -2.03 3.99 12.26
N ASN A 51 -1.95 5.11 11.55
CA ASN A 51 -2.63 6.32 11.96
C ASN A 51 -4.12 5.99 12.11
N THR A 52 -4.60 6.07 13.35
CA THR A 52 -6.01 5.87 13.66
C THR A 52 -6.77 7.08 13.14
N ILE A 53 -7.41 6.92 11.98
CA ILE A 53 -8.29 7.96 11.43
C ILE A 53 -9.47 8.13 12.37
N ASN A 54 -9.79 9.38 12.71
CA ASN A 54 -10.94 9.71 13.54
C ASN A 54 -12.24 9.30 12.84
N GLN A 55 -13.15 8.61 13.54
CA GLN A 55 -14.46 8.20 13.00
C GLN A 55 -15.36 9.39 12.59
N ASN A 56 -15.08 10.58 13.15
CA ASN A 56 -15.74 11.83 12.79
C ASN A 56 -15.14 12.49 11.56
N SER A 57 -14.10 11.92 10.94
CA SER A 57 -13.50 12.45 9.72
C SER A 57 -14.53 12.53 8.59
N SER A 58 -14.34 13.52 7.73
CA SER A 58 -15.07 13.65 6.47
C SER A 58 -14.15 13.33 5.30
N PHE A 59 -14.70 12.76 4.25
CA PHE A 59 -13.99 12.52 3.01
C PHE A 59 -14.78 13.06 1.82
N ILE A 60 -14.05 13.37 0.75
CA ILE A 60 -14.62 13.76 -0.53
C ILE A 60 -14.08 12.80 -1.59
N TYR A 61 -14.98 12.40 -2.48
CA TYR A 61 -14.66 11.70 -3.71
C TYR A 61 -15.01 12.59 -4.89
N LYS A 62 -14.14 12.63 -5.89
CA LYS A 62 -14.40 13.34 -7.14
C LYS A 62 -13.67 12.67 -8.29
N ASP A 63 -14.40 12.40 -9.37
CA ASP A 63 -13.85 12.07 -10.68
C ASP A 63 -14.33 13.10 -11.73
N LEU A 64 -14.23 12.75 -13.02
CA LEU A 64 -14.70 13.58 -14.13
C LEU A 64 -16.18 13.96 -14.03
N THR A 65 -17.02 13.01 -13.62
CA THR A 65 -18.47 13.08 -13.74
C THR A 65 -19.15 13.18 -12.39
N ASP A 66 -18.61 12.55 -11.37
CA ASP A 66 -19.26 12.34 -10.09
C ASP A 66 -18.47 13.01 -8.95
N THR A 67 -19.18 13.52 -7.96
CA THR A 67 -18.61 14.05 -6.73
C THR A 67 -19.48 13.64 -5.54
N TYR A 68 -18.84 13.27 -4.43
CA TYR A 68 -19.52 12.99 -3.17
C TYR A 68 -18.79 13.65 -2.01
N ASP A 69 -19.56 14.30 -1.13
CA ASP A 69 -19.06 14.87 0.13
C ASP A 69 -19.71 14.16 1.34
N SER A 70 -18.90 13.45 2.12
CA SER A 70 -19.39 12.68 3.27
C SER A 70 -19.86 13.54 4.44
N LYS A 71 -19.53 14.84 4.46
CA LYS A 71 -19.95 15.77 5.51
C LYS A 71 -21.39 16.23 5.28
N THR A 72 -21.73 16.51 4.03
CA THR A 72 -23.06 16.98 3.63
C THR A 72 -23.98 15.85 3.18
N GLY A 73 -23.40 14.72 2.78
CA GLY A 73 -24.10 13.57 2.18
C GLY A 73 -24.62 13.89 0.78
N LEU A 74 -24.01 14.85 0.08
CA LEU A 74 -24.44 15.22 -1.27
C LEU A 74 -23.61 14.47 -2.30
N PHE A 75 -24.31 13.80 -3.21
CA PHE A 75 -23.75 13.21 -4.41
C PHE A 75 -24.19 14.05 -5.60
N THR A 76 -23.26 14.45 -6.45
CA THR A 76 -23.54 15.22 -7.68
C THR A 76 -22.99 14.47 -8.87
N ARG A 77 -23.82 14.25 -9.88
CA ARG A 77 -23.45 13.72 -11.20
C ARG A 77 -23.57 14.82 -12.24
N ASN A 78 -22.51 15.04 -12.99
CA ASN A 78 -22.44 15.97 -14.10
C ASN A 78 -22.76 15.25 -15.41
N TYR A 79 -23.45 15.95 -16.29
CA TYR A 79 -23.78 15.59 -17.66
C TYR A 79 -23.28 16.72 -18.57
N ASP A 80 -23.25 16.53 -19.90
CA ASP A 80 -22.68 17.55 -20.81
C ASP A 80 -23.36 18.93 -20.69
N SER A 81 -24.64 18.96 -20.29
CA SER A 81 -25.46 20.19 -20.25
C SER A 81 -25.98 20.59 -18.87
N ASP A 82 -25.88 19.73 -17.85
CA ASP A 82 -26.44 19.99 -16.52
C ASP A 82 -25.78 19.09 -15.44
N SER A 83 -26.20 19.23 -14.19
CA SER A 83 -25.81 18.36 -13.08
C SER A 83 -27.02 17.98 -12.22
N THR A 84 -27.06 16.75 -11.74
CA THR A 84 -28.06 16.31 -10.76
C THR A 84 -27.39 16.10 -9.41
N THR A 85 -27.92 16.74 -8.36
CA THR A 85 -27.48 16.54 -6.98
C THR A 85 -28.56 15.83 -6.17
N ILE A 86 -28.18 14.75 -5.49
CA ILE A 86 -29.04 13.98 -4.59
C ILE A 86 -28.39 13.80 -3.22
N LYS A 87 -29.23 13.53 -2.21
CA LYS A 87 -28.77 13.19 -0.86
C LYS A 87 -28.50 11.68 -0.78
N VAL A 88 -27.26 11.30 -0.51
CA VAL A 88 -26.83 9.92 -0.26
C VAL A 88 -26.38 9.82 1.18
N ASN A 89 -27.10 9.04 1.99
CA ASN A 89 -26.75 8.83 3.39
C ASN A 89 -25.99 7.50 3.55
N LEU A 90 -24.79 7.59 4.10
CA LEU A 90 -24.02 6.42 4.50
C LEU A 90 -24.50 5.92 5.85
N THR A 91 -24.63 4.61 5.98
CA THR A 91 -24.76 3.97 7.29
C THR A 91 -23.46 4.12 8.06
N ARG A 92 -23.52 3.91 9.38
CA ARG A 92 -22.33 3.92 10.22
C ARG A 92 -21.28 2.89 9.74
N GLU A 93 -21.73 1.69 9.39
CA GLU A 93 -20.86 0.59 8.95
C GLU A 93 -20.17 0.90 7.61
N GLU A 94 -20.89 1.51 6.66
CA GLU A 94 -20.32 1.93 5.38
C GLU A 94 -19.27 3.02 5.57
N LYS A 95 -19.56 4.02 6.41
CA LYS A 95 -18.59 5.08 6.73
C LYS A 95 -17.35 4.51 7.42
N GLU A 96 -17.54 3.65 8.40
CA GLU A 96 -16.44 2.96 9.11
C GLU A 96 -15.58 2.14 8.14
N LYS A 97 -16.21 1.42 7.20
CA LYS A 97 -15.51 0.65 6.17
C LYS A 97 -14.64 1.57 5.29
N ILE A 98 -15.17 2.69 4.81
CA ILE A 98 -14.42 3.65 3.99
C ILE A 98 -13.24 4.23 4.78
N LEU A 99 -13.48 4.73 5.99
CA LEU A 99 -12.42 5.33 6.83
C LEU A 99 -11.34 4.30 7.20
N LYS A 100 -11.72 3.03 7.42
CA LYS A 100 -10.76 1.94 7.62
C LYS A 100 -9.88 1.76 6.39
N THR A 101 -10.44 1.79 5.18
CA THR A 101 -9.66 1.70 3.94
C THR A 101 -8.70 2.88 3.76
N PHE A 102 -9.09 4.11 4.11
CA PHE A 102 -8.17 5.25 4.16
C PHE A 102 -6.97 4.99 5.10
N SER A 103 -7.23 4.41 6.28
CA SER A 103 -6.19 4.13 7.29
C SER A 103 -5.26 3.00 6.87
N GLU A 104 -5.82 1.89 6.38
CA GLU A 104 -5.08 0.72 5.88
C GLU A 104 -4.17 1.03 4.69
N ASN A 105 -4.53 2.04 3.89
CA ASN A 105 -3.72 2.49 2.75
C ASN A 105 -2.86 3.70 3.06
N SER A 106 -2.79 4.13 4.34
CA SER A 106 -1.95 5.24 4.82
C SER A 106 -2.14 6.53 4.00
N PHE A 107 -3.40 6.89 3.73
CA PHE A 107 -3.75 8.00 2.83
C PHE A 107 -3.10 9.33 3.24
N GLU A 108 -3.03 9.62 4.53
CA GLU A 108 -2.41 10.86 5.05
C GLU A 108 -0.92 10.99 4.72
N SER A 109 -0.25 9.88 4.38
CA SER A 109 1.17 9.84 4.01
C SER A 109 1.39 9.80 2.50
N LEU A 110 0.33 9.82 1.68
CA LEU A 110 0.45 9.89 0.23
C LEU A 110 0.92 11.29 -0.21
N PRO A 111 1.65 11.41 -1.32
CA PRO A 111 1.93 12.72 -1.91
C PRO A 111 0.62 13.38 -2.37
N SER A 112 0.60 14.71 -2.43
CA SER A 112 -0.57 15.47 -2.89
C SER A 112 -0.95 15.16 -4.34
N THR A 113 -0.01 14.68 -5.14
CA THR A 113 -0.22 14.25 -6.52
C THR A 113 0.49 12.92 -6.75
N ILE A 114 -0.24 11.97 -7.33
CA ILE A 114 0.27 10.68 -7.78
C ILE A 114 0.06 10.65 -9.30
N ASP A 115 1.15 10.75 -10.07
CA ASP A 115 1.09 10.61 -11.53
C ASP A 115 1.60 9.22 -11.92
N CYS A 116 0.69 8.41 -12.43
CA CYS A 116 0.93 7.09 -12.97
C CYS A 116 0.50 6.96 -14.43
N SER A 117 0.33 8.11 -15.10
CA SER A 117 0.11 8.15 -16.55
C SER A 117 1.36 7.71 -17.31
N ILE A 118 1.16 7.00 -18.40
CA ILE A 118 2.19 6.58 -19.34
C ILE A 118 2.45 7.75 -20.30
N TRP A 119 3.73 8.07 -20.51
CA TRP A 119 4.10 9.14 -21.43
C TRP A 119 3.65 8.82 -22.87
N GLY A 120 3.00 9.79 -23.52
CA GLY A 120 2.48 9.65 -24.87
C GLY A 120 1.13 8.93 -25.00
N TYR A 121 0.51 8.53 -23.88
CA TYR A 121 -0.82 7.90 -23.86
C TYR A 121 -1.88 8.91 -23.41
N ASN A 122 -2.99 8.95 -24.15
CA ASN A 122 -4.19 9.74 -23.86
C ASN A 122 -5.44 8.85 -23.90
N PRO A 123 -6.52 9.23 -23.23
CA PRO A 123 -6.64 10.37 -22.31
C PRO A 123 -5.92 10.14 -20.97
N LYS A 124 -5.56 11.25 -20.32
CA LYS A 124 -5.26 11.25 -18.88
C LYS A 124 -6.56 11.41 -18.08
N ILE A 125 -6.71 10.55 -17.08
CA ILE A 125 -7.83 10.48 -16.14
C ILE A 125 -7.39 11.15 -14.85
N TYR A 126 -8.26 11.96 -14.27
CA TYR A 126 -7.99 12.76 -13.07
C TYR A 126 -9.01 12.46 -11.99
N ASP A 127 -8.58 11.73 -10.97
CA ASP A 127 -9.39 11.43 -9.79
C ASP A 127 -8.86 12.19 -8.59
N ARG A 128 -9.75 12.53 -7.66
CA ARG A 128 -9.39 13.23 -6.42
C ARG A 128 -10.10 12.60 -5.24
N LEU A 129 -9.32 12.36 -4.20
CA LEU A 129 -9.81 12.00 -2.89
C LEU A 129 -9.35 13.04 -1.87
N SER A 130 -10.21 13.33 -0.91
CA SER A 130 -9.89 14.16 0.23
C SER A 130 -10.23 13.43 1.52
N LEU A 131 -9.40 13.60 2.55
CA LEU A 131 -9.68 13.20 3.91
C LEU A 131 -9.40 14.39 4.83
N ASN A 132 -10.44 14.93 5.44
CA ASN A 132 -10.40 16.19 6.19
C ASN A 132 -9.79 17.31 5.33
N ASN A 133 -8.58 17.76 5.64
CA ASN A 133 -7.88 18.83 4.92
C ASN A 133 -6.81 18.31 3.94
N ILE A 134 -6.60 17.00 3.87
CA ILE A 134 -5.60 16.37 3.00
C ILE A 134 -6.26 16.03 1.68
N ASN A 135 -5.66 16.47 0.58
CA ASN A 135 -6.15 16.25 -0.78
C ASN A 135 -5.08 15.50 -1.58
N VAL A 136 -5.49 14.46 -2.28
CA VAL A 136 -4.64 13.68 -3.18
C VAL A 136 -5.29 13.63 -4.55
N GLU A 137 -4.56 14.09 -5.56
CA GLU A 137 -4.91 13.96 -6.96
C GLU A 137 -4.19 12.75 -7.57
N TYR A 138 -4.93 11.93 -8.30
CA TYR A 138 -4.43 10.77 -9.00
C TYR A 138 -4.61 10.96 -10.50
N ILE A 139 -3.48 10.90 -11.22
CA ILE A 139 -3.42 11.07 -12.67
C ILE A 139 -3.01 9.73 -13.26
N HIS A 140 -3.84 9.15 -14.11
CA HIS A 140 -3.56 7.85 -14.73
C HIS A 140 -4.12 7.76 -16.15
N ASN A 141 -3.83 6.66 -16.85
CA ASN A 141 -4.51 6.31 -18.09
C ASN A 141 -5.44 5.10 -17.83
N ALA A 142 -6.19 4.67 -18.84
CA ALA A 142 -7.00 3.45 -18.76
C ALA A 142 -6.14 2.19 -18.54
N GLU A 143 -4.91 2.17 -19.08
CA GLU A 143 -3.94 1.12 -18.83
C GLU A 143 -3.09 1.48 -17.61
N GLU A 144 -3.06 0.60 -16.59
CA GLU A 144 -2.22 0.78 -15.42
C GLU A 144 -0.73 0.65 -15.81
N GLY A 145 0.05 1.69 -15.57
CA GLY A 145 1.50 1.61 -15.66
C GLY A 145 2.06 0.52 -14.73
N TRP A 146 3.05 -0.25 -15.21
CA TRP A 146 3.61 -1.44 -14.54
C TRP A 146 4.10 -1.17 -13.09
N PHE A 147 4.42 0.09 -12.73
CA PHE A 147 4.93 0.45 -11.40
C PHE A 147 4.26 1.69 -10.80
N CYS A 148 3.05 1.55 -10.27
CA CYS A 148 2.37 2.60 -9.52
C CYS A 148 1.91 2.14 -8.13
N TYR A 149 2.83 2.10 -7.15
CA TYR A 149 2.50 1.61 -5.80
C TYR A 149 1.51 2.52 -5.06
N ASN A 150 1.68 3.84 -5.14
CA ASN A 150 0.79 4.80 -4.48
C ASN A 150 -0.58 4.88 -5.17
N GLY A 151 -0.66 4.72 -6.50
CA GLY A 151 -1.95 4.62 -7.20
C GLY A 151 -2.74 3.40 -6.75
N LYS A 152 -2.10 2.23 -6.59
CA LYS A 152 -2.79 1.05 -6.04
C LYS A 152 -3.40 1.27 -4.65
N LYS A 153 -2.76 2.12 -3.81
CA LYS A 153 -3.33 2.52 -2.52
C LYS A 153 -4.53 3.44 -2.69
N PHE A 154 -4.42 4.42 -3.58
CA PHE A 154 -5.51 5.32 -3.96
C PHE A 154 -6.71 4.53 -4.52
N ASP A 155 -6.48 3.65 -5.49
CA ASP A 155 -7.51 2.85 -6.16
C ASP A 155 -8.29 1.96 -5.22
N ARG A 156 -7.65 1.38 -4.20
CA ARG A 156 -8.35 0.60 -3.17
C ARG A 156 -9.35 1.45 -2.39
N ILE A 157 -8.98 2.68 -2.05
CA ILE A 157 -9.86 3.62 -1.36
C ILE A 157 -10.98 4.04 -2.32
N ASN A 158 -10.61 4.47 -3.53
CA ASN A 158 -11.52 4.95 -4.57
C ASN A 158 -12.60 3.91 -4.88
N LYS A 159 -12.18 2.68 -5.18
CA LYS A 159 -13.05 1.55 -5.43
C LYS A 159 -13.99 1.26 -4.26
N THR A 160 -13.48 1.31 -3.03
CA THR A 160 -14.34 1.07 -1.85
C THR A 160 -15.43 2.13 -1.73
N ILE A 161 -15.12 3.39 -2.02
CA ILE A 161 -16.08 4.49 -2.02
C ILE A 161 -17.12 4.28 -3.14
N GLN A 162 -16.66 4.05 -4.38
CA GLN A 162 -17.53 3.82 -5.53
C GLN A 162 -18.45 2.60 -5.32
N ASP A 163 -17.91 1.47 -4.85
CA ASP A 163 -18.65 0.25 -4.55
C ASP A 163 -19.77 0.49 -3.53
N ILE A 164 -19.60 1.43 -2.59
CA ILE A 164 -20.63 1.75 -1.61
C ILE A 164 -21.63 2.75 -2.19
N ILE A 165 -21.15 3.85 -2.78
CA ILE A 165 -21.99 4.95 -3.24
C ILE A 165 -22.83 4.53 -4.45
N PHE A 166 -22.21 3.95 -5.49
CA PHE A 166 -22.92 3.54 -6.70
C PHE A 166 -23.87 2.37 -6.48
N ASN A 167 -23.76 1.68 -5.34
CA ASN A 167 -24.73 0.65 -4.96
C ASN A 167 -26.00 1.19 -4.30
N LYS A 168 -26.03 2.48 -3.93
CA LYS A 168 -27.21 3.13 -3.35
C LYS A 168 -28.34 3.24 -4.36
N ASN A 169 -29.57 2.98 -3.91
CA ASN A 169 -30.74 2.96 -4.78
C ASN A 169 -30.98 4.33 -5.44
N GLU A 170 -30.79 5.41 -4.69
CA GLU A 170 -30.92 6.78 -5.17
C GLU A 170 -29.90 7.11 -6.27
N VAL A 171 -28.70 6.54 -6.24
CA VAL A 171 -27.67 6.75 -7.28
C VAL A 171 -27.94 5.87 -8.50
N LYS A 172 -28.41 4.63 -8.30
CA LYS A 172 -28.76 3.71 -9.40
C LYS A 172 -29.94 4.18 -10.26
N GLN A 173 -30.78 5.06 -9.73
CA GLN A 173 -31.89 5.65 -10.45
C GLN A 173 -31.47 6.83 -11.33
N LEU A 174 -30.25 7.35 -11.16
CA LEU A 174 -29.72 8.39 -12.03
C LEU A 174 -29.29 7.77 -13.35
N GLU A 175 -29.57 8.48 -14.44
CA GLU A 175 -29.01 8.14 -15.75
C GLU A 175 -27.46 8.17 -15.69
N PRO A 176 -26.78 7.31 -16.46
CA PRO A 176 -25.33 7.38 -16.64
C PRO A 176 -24.90 8.77 -17.16
N SER A 177 -23.72 9.23 -16.74
CA SER A 177 -23.17 10.47 -17.29
C SER A 177 -22.91 10.33 -18.79
N THR A 178 -23.13 11.41 -19.53
CA THR A 178 -22.81 11.51 -20.97
C THR A 178 -21.38 12.02 -21.22
N ILE A 179 -20.71 12.51 -20.18
CA ILE A 179 -19.35 13.03 -20.26
C ILE A 179 -18.37 11.86 -20.35
N ALA A 180 -17.46 11.91 -21.33
CA ALA A 180 -16.37 10.96 -21.48
C ALA A 180 -15.03 11.70 -21.58
N TYR A 181 -13.94 10.99 -21.26
CA TYR A 181 -12.61 11.47 -21.56
C TYR A 181 -12.36 11.41 -23.08
N GLU A 182 -11.86 12.51 -23.65
CA GLU A 182 -11.52 12.64 -25.09
C GLU A 182 -10.23 11.93 -25.48
#